data_AF-G9WTW9-F1
#
_entry.id   AF-G9WTW9-F1
#
_cell.length_a   1.000
_cell.length_b   1.000
_cell.length_c   1.000
_cell.angle_alpha   90.00
_cell.angle_beta   90.00
_cell.angle_gamma   90.00
#
_symmetry.space_group_name_H-M   'P 1'
#
loop_
_entity.id
_entity.type
_entity.pdbx_description
1 polymer ?
#
loop_
_entity_poly.entity_id
_entity_poly.type
_entity_poly.pdbx_seq_one_letter_code
_entity_poly.pdbx_strand_id
1 'polypeptide(L)'
;MEKIHLPGGYDAVLEEFAKRNNVECNTAFLNLMDFIQLKDFSFSKVNILIEDPDAYLEDGKNIEEEELLLAFMESFGENTVGATVRGYYKRENRYLTLELEYEDALSCWEILSMFQRKIPSMELNEDVLYLFYVKDIEREHYSPENFPYIAALDEEEEAYTKAGYFDSIYVEDEEEE
;
A
#
# COMPACT_ATOMS: atom_id res chain seq x y z
N MET A 1 18.76 -6.14 19.60
CA MET A 1 18.27 -7.16 18.68
C MET A 1 19.47 -7.89 18.09
N GLU A 2 19.42 -9.22 17.99
CA GLU A 2 20.41 -9.99 17.21
C GLU A 2 20.24 -9.66 15.73
N LYS A 3 21.35 -9.48 15.00
CA LYS A 3 21.31 -9.26 13.56
C LYS A 3 20.82 -10.55 12.89
N ILE A 4 19.84 -10.43 12.00
CA ILE A 4 19.43 -11.54 11.12
C ILE A 4 20.66 -11.93 10.29
N HIS A 5 21.13 -13.16 10.46
CA HIS A 5 22.25 -13.72 9.69
C HIS A 5 21.71 -14.78 8.74
N LEU A 6 21.68 -14.48 7.45
CA LEU A 6 21.23 -15.40 6.41
C LEU A 6 22.42 -16.24 5.90
N PRO A 7 22.23 -17.56 5.68
CA PRO A 7 23.30 -18.42 5.18
C PRO A 7 23.83 -17.94 3.82
N GLY A 8 25.12 -18.15 3.52
CA GLY A 8 25.61 -18.18 2.13
C GLY A 8 25.76 -16.84 1.37
N GLY A 9 25.85 -15.69 2.06
CA GLY A 9 26.07 -14.38 1.42
C GLY A 9 24.80 -13.64 1.01
N TYR A 10 23.63 -14.18 1.38
CA TYR A 10 22.34 -13.53 1.18
C TYR A 10 22.19 -12.22 1.97
N ASP A 11 22.96 -12.04 3.05
CA ASP A 11 23.05 -10.77 3.78
C ASP A 11 23.40 -9.59 2.84
N ALA A 12 24.35 -9.79 1.92
CA ALA A 12 24.74 -8.73 0.98
C ALA A 12 23.65 -8.42 -0.05
N VAL A 13 22.93 -9.45 -0.51
CA VAL A 13 21.79 -9.31 -1.44
C VAL A 13 20.63 -8.59 -0.76
N LEU A 14 20.33 -8.96 0.49
CA LEU A 14 19.30 -8.32 1.29
C LEU A 14 19.64 -6.86 1.59
N GLU A 15 20.88 -6.56 1.96
CA GLU A 15 21.34 -5.18 2.17
C GLU A 15 21.25 -4.33 0.89
N GLU A 16 21.58 -4.91 -0.26
CA GLU A 16 21.45 -4.22 -1.55
C GLU A 16 19.97 -3.98 -1.90
N PHE A 17 19.11 -4.98 -1.68
CA PHE A 17 17.67 -4.84 -1.86
C PHE A 17 17.08 -3.76 -0.93
N ALA A 18 17.47 -3.77 0.35
CA ALA A 18 17.02 -2.78 1.33
C ALA A 18 17.42 -1.36 0.93
N LYS A 19 18.67 -1.16 0.47
CA LYS A 19 19.15 0.13 -0.07
C LYS A 19 18.37 0.58 -1.30
N ARG A 20 18.12 -0.33 -2.25
CA ARG A 20 17.37 -0.02 -3.48
C ARG A 20 15.92 0.40 -3.20
N ASN A 21 15.30 -0.19 -2.18
CA ASN A 21 13.91 0.09 -1.79
C ASN A 21 13.79 1.16 -0.69
N ASN A 22 14.91 1.72 -0.21
CA ASN A 22 14.96 2.69 0.88
C ASN A 22 14.23 2.19 2.16
N VAL A 23 14.51 0.96 2.57
CA VAL A 23 13.96 0.34 3.79
C VAL A 23 15.09 -0.16 4.69
N GLU A 24 14.81 -0.37 5.97
CA GLU A 24 15.74 -1.04 6.89
C GLU A 24 15.88 -2.53 6.54
N CYS A 25 17.04 -3.11 6.84
CA CYS A 25 17.36 -4.48 6.41
C CYS A 25 16.38 -5.54 6.96
N ASN A 26 15.96 -5.39 8.22
CA ASN A 26 14.95 -6.27 8.82
C ASN A 26 13.58 -6.11 8.13
N THR A 27 13.17 -4.87 7.82
CA THR A 27 11.93 -4.62 7.08
C THR A 27 11.99 -5.25 5.69
N ALA A 28 13.10 -5.09 4.96
CA ALA A 28 13.31 -5.77 3.68
C ALA A 28 13.15 -7.29 3.78
N PHE A 29 13.67 -7.90 4.85
CA PHE A 29 13.55 -9.34 5.05
C PHE A 29 12.08 -9.75 5.26
N LEU A 30 11.37 -9.03 6.13
CA LEU A 30 9.95 -9.28 6.39
C LEU A 30 9.11 -9.13 5.12
N ASN A 31 9.29 -8.03 4.37
CA ASN A 31 8.55 -7.79 3.12
C ASN A 31 8.70 -8.96 2.13
N LEU A 32 9.90 -9.54 2.01
CA LEU A 32 10.13 -10.69 1.14
C LEU A 32 9.46 -11.96 1.67
N MET A 33 9.48 -12.18 2.98
CA MET A 33 8.80 -13.32 3.61
C MET A 33 7.29 -13.23 3.45
N ASP A 34 6.71 -12.07 3.72
CA ASP A 34 5.28 -11.81 3.59
C ASP A 34 4.85 -11.99 2.13
N PHE A 35 5.64 -11.48 1.18
CA PHE A 35 5.39 -11.65 -0.25
C PHE A 35 5.34 -13.12 -0.65
N ILE A 36 6.31 -13.93 -0.22
CA ILE A 36 6.33 -15.37 -0.54
C ILE A 36 5.09 -16.06 0.02
N GLN A 37 4.60 -15.65 1.18
CA GLN A 37 3.43 -16.25 1.82
C GLN A 37 2.12 -15.83 1.14
N LEU A 38 1.99 -14.57 0.72
CA LEU A 38 0.72 -13.99 0.30
C LEU A 38 0.54 -13.88 -1.23
N LYS A 39 1.61 -14.00 -2.03
CA LYS A 39 1.57 -13.76 -3.49
C LYS A 39 0.50 -14.54 -4.27
N ASP A 40 0.11 -15.73 -3.78
CA ASP A 40 -0.85 -16.62 -4.45
C ASP A 40 -2.28 -16.49 -3.90
N PHE A 41 -2.52 -15.56 -2.97
CA PHE A 41 -3.85 -15.26 -2.41
C PHE A 41 -4.49 -14.08 -3.14
N SER A 42 -5.82 -14.02 -3.09
CA SER A 42 -6.62 -12.94 -3.67
C SER A 42 -7.44 -12.21 -2.62
N PHE A 43 -7.63 -10.91 -2.81
CA PHE A 43 -8.25 -10.00 -1.87
C PHE A 43 -9.16 -9.02 -2.59
N SER A 44 -10.35 -8.78 -2.04
CA SER A 44 -11.24 -7.71 -2.48
C SER A 44 -11.11 -6.45 -1.61
N LYS A 45 -10.62 -6.58 -0.37
CA LYS A 45 -10.41 -5.45 0.54
C LYS A 45 -8.93 -5.24 0.83
N VAL A 46 -8.48 -4.00 0.65
CA VAL A 46 -7.07 -3.64 0.84
C VAL A 46 -6.97 -2.31 1.57
N ASN A 47 -6.18 -2.30 2.64
CA ASN A 47 -5.84 -1.10 3.40
C ASN A 47 -4.37 -0.77 3.20
N ILE A 48 -4.07 0.47 2.84
CA ILE A 48 -2.73 0.89 2.45
C ILE A 48 -2.30 2.07 3.31
N LEU A 49 -1.08 2.00 3.83
CA LEU A 49 -0.41 3.12 4.51
C LEU A 49 0.90 3.42 3.78
N ILE A 50 1.10 4.68 3.43
CA ILE A 50 2.30 5.15 2.71
C ILE A 50 3.00 6.22 3.53
N GLU A 51 4.18 5.90 4.06
CA GLU A 51 5.05 6.87 4.75
C GLU A 51 5.77 7.75 3.71
N ASP A 52 5.80 9.06 3.97
CA ASP A 52 6.43 10.09 3.14
C ASP A 52 6.01 9.97 1.66
N PRO A 53 4.70 10.09 1.33
CA PRO A 53 4.19 9.81 -0.01
C PRO A 53 4.80 10.72 -1.09
N ASP A 54 5.22 11.94 -0.74
CA ASP A 54 5.95 12.85 -1.63
C ASP A 54 7.23 12.22 -2.22
N ALA A 55 7.86 11.27 -1.52
CA ALA A 55 9.11 10.64 -1.96
C ALA A 55 8.93 9.66 -3.12
N TYR A 56 7.70 9.25 -3.43
CA TYR A 56 7.41 8.31 -4.52
C TYR A 56 7.06 8.99 -5.84
N LEU A 57 6.76 10.29 -5.82
CA LEU A 57 6.37 11.07 -7.00
C LEU A 57 7.49 12.01 -7.41
N GLU A 58 7.61 12.24 -8.72
CA GLU A 58 8.53 13.25 -9.23
C GLU A 58 8.04 14.63 -8.79
N ASP A 59 8.93 15.40 -8.16
CA ASP A 59 8.63 16.70 -7.57
C ASP A 59 7.49 16.71 -6.53
N GLY A 60 7.26 15.58 -5.83
CA GLY A 60 6.13 15.41 -4.90
C GLY A 60 5.94 16.51 -3.86
N LYS A 61 7.04 17.14 -3.39
CA LYS A 61 6.99 18.25 -2.41
C LYS A 61 6.30 19.51 -2.93
N ASN A 62 6.20 19.69 -4.26
CA ASN A 62 5.56 20.83 -4.89
C ASN A 62 4.15 20.50 -5.41
N ILE A 63 3.72 19.24 -5.30
CA ILE A 63 2.34 18.82 -5.61
C ILE A 63 1.44 19.22 -4.44
N GLU A 64 0.23 19.69 -4.73
CA GLU A 64 -0.77 19.98 -3.69
C GLU A 64 -1.27 18.70 -3.04
N GLU A 65 -1.67 18.74 -1.77
CA GLU A 65 -2.06 17.55 -0.99
C GLU A 65 -3.20 16.77 -1.66
N GLU A 66 -4.21 17.47 -2.18
CA GLU A 66 -5.37 16.88 -2.86
C GLU A 66 -4.99 16.18 -4.17
N GLU A 67 -4.06 16.75 -4.93
CA GLU A 67 -3.59 16.19 -6.19
C GLU A 67 -2.71 14.96 -5.93
N LEU A 68 -1.87 15.02 -4.90
CA LEU A 68 -1.06 13.89 -4.48
C LEU A 68 -1.95 12.75 -4.01
N LEU A 69 -2.94 13.00 -3.16
CA LEU A 69 -3.91 12.00 -2.72
C LEU A 69 -4.61 11.33 -3.91
N LEU A 70 -5.07 12.14 -4.87
CA LEU A 70 -5.72 11.65 -6.07
C LEU A 70 -4.81 10.72 -6.88
N ALA A 71 -3.53 11.10 -7.09
CA ALA A 71 -2.60 10.29 -7.85
C ALA A 71 -2.38 8.88 -7.24
N PHE A 72 -2.38 8.78 -5.91
CA PHE A 72 -2.31 7.48 -5.23
C PHE A 72 -3.63 6.70 -5.34
N MET A 73 -4.79 7.37 -5.19
CA MET A 73 -6.09 6.73 -5.39
C MET A 73 -6.22 6.16 -6.81
N GLU A 74 -5.82 6.93 -7.83
CA GLU A 74 -5.81 6.50 -9.23
C GLU A 74 -4.87 5.32 -9.45
N SER A 75 -3.68 5.34 -8.85
CA SER A 75 -2.69 4.26 -8.98
C SER A 75 -3.26 2.90 -8.60
N PHE A 76 -4.07 2.83 -7.53
CA PHE A 76 -4.67 1.59 -7.05
C PHE A 76 -6.11 1.35 -7.54
N GLY A 77 -6.73 2.33 -8.19
CA GLY A 77 -8.13 2.28 -8.62
C GLY A 77 -8.33 2.15 -10.14
N GLU A 78 -7.64 2.94 -10.96
CA GLU A 78 -7.96 3.09 -12.40
C GLU A 78 -7.70 1.84 -13.24
N ASN A 79 -6.73 1.01 -12.88
CA ASN A 79 -6.33 -0.15 -13.69
C ASN A 79 -6.98 -1.45 -13.20
N THR A 80 -8.18 -1.39 -12.61
CA THR A 80 -8.77 -2.50 -11.85
C THR A 80 -10.19 -2.85 -12.30
N VAL A 81 -10.77 -3.87 -11.67
CA VAL A 81 -12.08 -4.51 -11.96
C VAL A 81 -13.30 -3.72 -11.44
N GLY A 82 -13.15 -2.42 -11.16
CA GLY A 82 -14.13 -1.65 -10.39
C GLY A 82 -13.65 -1.51 -8.95
N ALA A 83 -13.30 -0.29 -8.54
CA ALA A 83 -12.74 -0.01 -7.23
C ALA A 83 -13.41 1.18 -6.55
N THR A 84 -13.92 0.94 -5.35
CA THR A 84 -14.22 2.03 -4.41
C THR A 84 -12.98 2.33 -3.60
N VAL A 85 -12.50 3.58 -3.68
CA VAL A 85 -11.30 4.03 -2.96
C VAL A 85 -11.68 5.19 -2.06
N ARG A 86 -11.34 5.08 -0.78
CA ARG A 86 -11.37 6.18 0.18
C ARG A 86 -9.94 6.48 0.57
N GLY A 87 -9.57 7.74 0.53
CA GLY A 87 -8.22 8.19 0.83
C GLY A 87 -8.22 9.33 1.82
N TYR A 88 -7.16 9.41 2.61
CA TYR A 88 -6.89 10.50 3.53
C TYR A 88 -5.42 10.91 3.41
N TYR A 89 -5.18 12.21 3.29
CA TYR A 89 -3.83 12.74 3.35
C TYR A 89 -3.79 14.17 3.85
N LYS A 90 -3.03 14.37 4.93
CA LYS A 90 -2.57 15.67 5.41
C LYS A 90 -1.05 15.60 5.52
N ARG A 91 -0.32 16.47 4.81
CA ARG A 91 1.15 16.41 4.70
C ARG A 91 1.84 16.53 6.05
N GLU A 92 1.24 17.24 6.99
CA GLU A 92 1.72 17.36 8.38
C GLU A 92 1.85 16.00 9.08
N ASN A 93 0.98 15.04 8.74
CA ASN A 93 0.97 13.70 9.33
C ASN A 93 2.01 12.77 8.70
N ARG A 94 2.56 13.14 7.54
CA ARG A 94 3.61 12.40 6.81
C ARG A 94 3.24 10.97 6.39
N TYR A 95 1.98 10.58 6.54
CA TYR A 95 1.45 9.35 5.99
C TYR A 95 0.18 9.64 5.19
N LEU A 96 -0.03 8.82 4.16
CA LEU A 96 -1.26 8.76 3.39
C LEU A 96 -1.90 7.39 3.63
N THR A 97 -3.21 7.37 3.85
CA THR A 97 -3.97 6.11 3.98
C THR A 97 -4.98 5.96 2.87
N LEU A 98 -5.13 4.74 2.37
CA LEU A 98 -6.18 4.33 1.46
C LEU A 98 -6.92 3.12 2.02
N GLU A 99 -8.24 3.11 1.88
CA GLU A 99 -9.12 1.97 2.11
C GLU A 99 -9.80 1.64 0.78
N LEU A 100 -9.59 0.42 0.29
CA LEU A 100 -10.05 -0.02 -1.02
C LEU A 100 -10.97 -1.22 -0.91
N GLU A 101 -12.02 -1.20 -1.72
CA GLU A 101 -12.89 -2.34 -1.99
C GLU A 101 -13.03 -2.54 -3.50
N TYR A 102 -12.56 -3.68 -3.99
CA TYR A 102 -12.69 -4.12 -5.37
C TYR A 102 -13.95 -4.96 -5.54
N GLU A 103 -14.65 -4.79 -6.66
CA GLU A 103 -15.85 -5.59 -6.97
C GLU A 103 -15.50 -7.08 -7.11
N ASP A 104 -14.39 -7.38 -7.78
CA ASP A 104 -13.80 -8.72 -7.86
C ASP A 104 -12.47 -8.81 -7.10
N ALA A 105 -12.21 -9.95 -6.48
CA ALA A 105 -10.97 -10.18 -5.75
C ALA A 105 -9.77 -10.25 -6.70
N LEU A 106 -8.73 -9.46 -6.42
CA LEU A 106 -7.49 -9.42 -7.18
C LEU A 106 -6.40 -10.21 -6.46
N SER A 107 -5.51 -10.87 -7.21
CA SER A 107 -4.35 -11.51 -6.59
C SER A 107 -3.44 -10.48 -5.93
N CYS A 108 -2.75 -10.87 -4.86
CA CYS A 108 -1.74 -10.05 -4.20
C CYS A 108 -0.71 -9.52 -5.20
N TRP A 109 -0.29 -10.36 -6.15
CA TRP A 109 0.62 -9.93 -7.22
C TRP A 109 0.04 -8.80 -8.08
N GLU A 110 -1.22 -8.90 -8.50
CA GLU A 110 -1.89 -7.85 -9.28
C GLU A 110 -1.94 -6.53 -8.51
N ILE A 111 -2.35 -6.57 -7.24
CA ILE A 111 -2.39 -5.38 -6.36
C ILE A 111 -1.00 -4.75 -6.24
N LEU A 112 0.03 -5.54 -5.95
CA LEU A 112 1.40 -5.05 -5.83
C LEU A 112 1.95 -4.50 -7.16
N SER A 113 1.46 -5.00 -8.29
CA SER A 113 1.87 -4.54 -9.62
C SER A 113 1.33 -3.14 -9.98
N MET A 114 0.33 -2.64 -9.25
CA MET A 114 -0.23 -1.29 -9.46
C MET A 114 0.70 -0.20 -8.96
N PHE A 115 1.49 -0.48 -7.92
CA PHE A 115 2.41 0.48 -7.32
C PHE A 115 3.83 -0.10 -7.19
N GLN A 116 4.50 -0.20 -8.34
CA GLN A 116 5.82 -0.85 -8.51
C GLN A 116 7.01 -0.02 -7.99
N ARG A 117 6.83 0.72 -6.89
CA ARG A 117 7.90 1.54 -6.31
C ARG A 117 8.75 0.76 -5.31
N LYS A 118 8.12 -0.08 -4.49
CA LYS A 118 8.77 -1.02 -3.56
C LYS A 118 7.83 -2.15 -3.17
N ILE A 119 8.37 -3.26 -2.67
CA ILE A 119 7.56 -4.30 -2.02
C ILE A 119 7.24 -3.82 -0.59
N PRO A 120 5.96 -3.67 -0.20
CA PRO A 120 5.57 -3.25 1.14
C PRO A 120 5.70 -4.41 2.15
N SER A 121 5.69 -4.09 3.45
CA SER A 121 5.37 -5.10 4.46
C SER A 121 3.89 -5.45 4.34
N MET A 122 3.53 -6.70 4.60
CA MET A 122 2.15 -7.15 4.39
C MET A 122 1.65 -7.94 5.58
N GLU A 123 0.40 -7.68 5.95
CA GLU A 123 -0.27 -8.41 7.01
C GLU A 123 -1.70 -8.74 6.59
N LEU A 124 -2.15 -9.95 6.93
CA LEU A 124 -3.52 -10.38 6.73
C LEU A 124 -4.25 -10.35 8.07
N ASN A 125 -5.32 -9.56 8.15
CA ASN A 125 -6.26 -9.62 9.26
C ASN A 125 -7.65 -9.91 8.72
N GLU A 126 -8.23 -11.03 9.15
CA GLU A 126 -9.47 -11.58 8.61
C GLU A 126 -9.41 -11.74 7.08
N ASP A 127 -10.20 -10.98 6.34
CA ASP A 127 -10.30 -10.96 4.87
C ASP A 127 -9.65 -9.71 4.24
N VAL A 128 -8.97 -8.87 5.04
CA VAL A 128 -8.38 -7.59 4.60
C VAL A 128 -6.87 -7.71 4.51
N LEU A 129 -6.33 -7.37 3.34
CA LEU A 129 -4.89 -7.24 3.13
C LEU A 129 -4.43 -5.84 3.56
N TYR A 130 -3.41 -5.78 4.42
CA TYR A 130 -2.79 -4.53 4.83
C TYR A 130 -1.43 -4.40 4.15
N LEU A 131 -1.20 -3.27 3.48
CA LEU A 131 0.06 -2.92 2.80
C LEU A 131 0.71 -1.73 3.49
N PHE A 132 1.88 -1.94 4.09
CA PHE A 132 2.64 -0.89 4.77
C PHE A 132 3.85 -0.49 3.93
N TYR A 133 3.73 0.63 3.21
CA TYR A 133 4.82 1.25 2.46
C TYR A 133 5.67 2.14 3.37
N VAL A 134 6.29 1.55 4.38
CA VAL A 134 7.12 2.25 5.38
C VAL A 134 8.61 1.94 5.23
N LYS A 135 9.47 2.76 5.82
CA LYS A 135 10.93 2.52 5.85
C LYS A 135 11.31 1.47 6.90
N ASP A 136 10.68 1.53 8.06
CA ASP A 136 10.95 0.66 9.19
C ASP A 136 9.63 0.23 9.83
N ILE A 137 9.23 -1.03 9.59
CA ILE A 137 7.95 -1.57 10.07
C ILE A 137 7.90 -1.69 11.60
N GLU A 138 9.05 -1.83 12.25
CA GLU A 138 9.14 -2.00 13.70
C GLU A 138 9.09 -0.67 14.46
N ARG A 139 9.33 0.47 13.77
CA ARG A 139 9.51 1.78 14.41
C ARG A 139 8.27 2.29 15.13
N GLU A 140 7.10 2.20 14.49
CA GLU A 140 5.83 2.67 15.04
C GLU A 140 4.86 1.53 15.36
N HIS A 141 5.36 0.28 15.39
CA HIS A 141 4.51 -0.91 15.52
C HIS A 141 3.34 -0.87 14.54
N TYR A 142 3.62 -0.59 13.27
CA TYR A 142 2.63 -0.60 12.22
C TYR A 142 2.00 -1.99 12.14
N SER A 143 0.68 -2.02 12.31
CA SER A 143 -0.13 -3.23 12.30
C SER A 143 -1.58 -2.85 11.98
N PRO A 144 -2.43 -3.84 11.62
CA PRO A 144 -3.87 -3.63 11.44
C PRO A 144 -4.56 -2.97 12.65
N GLU A 145 -4.08 -3.22 13.87
CA GLU A 145 -4.64 -2.66 15.11
C GLU A 145 -4.39 -1.15 15.24
N ASN A 146 -3.28 -0.67 14.70
CA ASN A 146 -2.86 0.74 14.77
C ASN A 146 -3.05 1.49 13.45
N PHE A 147 -3.76 0.89 12.49
CA PHE A 147 -3.99 1.51 11.20
C PHE A 147 -4.85 2.80 11.35
N PRO A 148 -4.51 3.93 10.71
CA PRO A 148 -5.31 5.15 10.77
C PRO A 148 -6.55 5.03 9.88
N TYR A 149 -7.61 4.42 10.42
CA TYR A 149 -8.86 4.22 9.70
C TYR A 149 -9.55 5.55 9.42
N ILE A 150 -9.99 5.74 8.17
CA ILE A 150 -10.66 6.96 7.70
C ILE A 150 -11.97 7.17 8.45
N ALA A 151 -12.66 6.08 8.80
CA ALA A 151 -13.91 6.14 9.57
C ALA A 151 -13.73 6.60 11.03
N ALA A 152 -12.49 6.68 11.53
CA ALA A 152 -12.18 7.09 12.90
C ALA A 152 -11.66 8.54 13.00
N LEU A 153 -11.52 9.24 11.87
CA LEU A 153 -11.09 10.63 11.80
C LEU A 153 -12.11 11.58 12.45
N ASP A 154 -11.64 12.72 12.96
CA ASP A 154 -12.52 13.77 13.46
C ASP A 154 -13.01 14.72 12.34
N GLU A 155 -13.93 15.63 12.68
CA GLU A 155 -14.51 16.58 11.71
C GLU A 155 -13.46 17.50 11.05
N GLU A 156 -12.33 17.78 11.70
CA GLU A 156 -11.25 18.61 11.13
C GLU A 156 -10.44 17.80 10.11
N GLU A 157 -10.14 16.55 10.43
CA GLU A 157 -9.40 15.64 9.56
C GLU A 157 -10.22 15.14 8.37
N GLU A 158 -11.54 15.02 8.50
CA GLU A 158 -12.44 14.65 7.41
C GLU A 158 -12.32 15.57 6.18
N ALA A 159 -11.95 16.85 6.38
CA ALA A 159 -11.73 17.81 5.29
C ALA A 159 -10.60 17.42 4.33
N TYR A 160 -9.68 16.54 4.77
CA TYR A 160 -8.53 16.04 4.00
C TYR A 160 -8.80 14.66 3.38
N THR A 161 -10.05 14.20 3.43
CA THR A 161 -10.46 12.93 2.85
C THR A 161 -11.00 13.11 1.44
N LYS A 162 -10.82 12.07 0.61
CA LYS A 162 -11.42 11.97 -0.72
C LYS A 162 -11.95 10.57 -0.91
N ALA A 163 -13.09 10.45 -1.58
CA ALA A 163 -13.65 9.16 -1.98
C ALA A 163 -13.97 9.19 -3.46
N GLY A 164 -13.78 8.06 -4.13
CA GLY A 164 -14.03 7.91 -5.55
C GLY A 164 -14.37 6.47 -5.90
N TYR A 165 -15.05 6.32 -7.03
CA TYR A 165 -15.27 5.04 -7.69
C TYR A 165 -14.53 5.08 -9.02
N PHE A 166 -13.76 4.04 -9.31
CA PHE A 166 -13.03 3.87 -10.56
C PHE A 166 -13.66 2.69 -11.31
N ASP A 167 -14.27 2.99 -12.46
CA ASP A 167 -14.95 1.98 -13.29
C ASP A 167 -13.98 0.89 -13.76
N SER A 168 -14.50 -0.33 -13.90
CA SER A 168 -13.74 -1.45 -14.44
C SER A 168 -13.25 -1.16 -15.86
N ILE A 169 -11.96 -1.42 -16.11
CA ILE A 169 -11.40 -1.43 -17.48
C ILE A 169 -11.67 -2.75 -18.21
N TYR A 170 -12.11 -3.78 -17.49
CA TYR A 170 -12.55 -5.03 -18.10
C TYR A 170 -13.96 -4.80 -18.60
N VAL A 171 -14.10 -4.70 -19.92
CA VAL A 171 -15.40 -4.74 -20.57
C VAL A 171 -15.94 -6.13 -20.29
N GLU A 172 -17.01 -6.23 -19.49
CA GLU A 172 -17.83 -7.43 -19.50
C GLU A 172 -18.27 -7.62 -20.95
N ASP A 173 -17.72 -8.63 -21.63
CA ASP A 173 -18.37 -9.13 -22.83
C ASP A 173 -19.75 -9.58 -22.34
N GLU A 174 -20.77 -8.74 -22.54
CA GLU A 174 -22.17 -9.14 -22.39
C GLU A 174 -22.31 -10.40 -23.27
N GLU A 175 -22.26 -11.59 -22.66
CA GLU A 175 -22.70 -12.81 -23.30
C GLU A 175 -24.18 -12.58 -23.59
N GLU A 176 -24.47 -12.12 -24.82
CA GLU A 176 -25.82 -12.05 -25.38
C GLU A 176 -26.49 -13.42 -25.14
N GLU A 177 -27.59 -13.43 -24.37
CA GLU A 177 -28.44 -14.61 -24.12
C GLU A 177 -28.86 -15.35 -25.40
#